data_AF-A0A9E2GLR4-F1
#
_entry.id   AF-A0A9E2GLR4-F1
#
_cell.length_a   1.000
_cell.length_b   1.000
_cell.length_c   1.000
_cell.angle_alpha   90.00
_cell.angle_beta   90.00
_cell.angle_gamma   90.00
#
_symmetry.space_group_name_H-M   'P 1'
#
loop_
_entity.id
_entity.type
_entity.pdbx_description
1 polymer ?
#
loop_
_entity_poly.entity_id
_entity_poly.type
_entity_poly.pdbx_seq_one_letter_code
_entity_poly.pdbx_strand_id
1 'polypeptide(L)'
;MTKFAVKAMDPALRHFLAALSLAAALASAHASAPRPPDYIVTGDLIVKFRDTSESGKALAAVAEGARAMGTAASVAAGLSGEYGIPLTLVRVTSGREALLSVDRRALLAGLAQRARREPIVKAATPETPPRTVLPSELATVRVELKPSVATAAELAALANKLASGDLLRPKFLTDASGAALLGIDMAGLTLALIERLNARSDVEYAQANRVLRAIDNAPRN
;
A
#
# COMPACT_ATOMS: atom_id res chain seq x y z
N MET A 1 -36.89 -32.59 65.30
CA MET A 1 -37.40 -33.50 64.25
C MET A 1 -38.01 -32.67 63.14
N THR A 2 -37.37 -32.59 61.96
CA THR A 2 -38.06 -32.40 60.67
C THR A 2 -37.08 -32.71 59.53
N LYS A 3 -37.34 -33.83 58.85
CA LYS A 3 -36.68 -34.24 57.60
C LYS A 3 -37.26 -33.42 56.46
N PHE A 4 -36.43 -32.77 55.65
CA PHE A 4 -36.86 -32.22 54.35
C PHE A 4 -36.65 -33.28 53.27
N ALA A 5 -37.76 -33.75 52.71
CA ALA A 5 -37.79 -34.61 51.54
C ALA A 5 -37.47 -33.77 50.29
N VAL A 6 -36.45 -34.18 49.53
CA VAL A 6 -36.17 -33.66 48.19
C VAL A 6 -37.25 -34.20 47.27
N LYS A 7 -38.11 -33.30 46.77
CA LYS A 7 -39.15 -33.62 45.79
C LYS A 7 -38.49 -33.91 44.44
N ALA A 8 -38.77 -35.10 43.91
CA ALA A 8 -38.26 -35.56 42.63
C ALA A 8 -38.65 -34.60 41.49
N MET A 9 -37.68 -34.28 40.65
CA MET A 9 -37.82 -33.38 39.52
C MET A 9 -38.52 -34.08 38.35
N ASP A 10 -39.44 -33.37 37.73
CA ASP A 10 -40.40 -33.84 36.72
C ASP A 10 -39.70 -34.35 35.43
N PRO A 11 -40.01 -35.58 34.93
CA PRO A 11 -39.41 -36.15 33.72
C PRO A 11 -39.74 -35.36 32.43
N ALA A 12 -40.78 -34.52 32.43
CA ALA A 12 -41.15 -33.71 31.28
C ALA A 12 -40.12 -32.60 30.98
N LEU A 13 -39.38 -32.11 31.99
CA LEU A 13 -38.40 -31.04 31.83
C LEU A 13 -37.09 -31.51 31.16
N ARG A 14 -36.82 -32.83 31.15
CA ARG A 14 -35.61 -33.41 30.55
C ARG A 14 -35.68 -33.50 29.02
N HIS A 15 -36.88 -33.55 28.45
CA HIS A 15 -37.07 -33.74 27.01
C HIS A 15 -37.04 -32.42 26.23
N PHE A 16 -37.36 -31.30 26.89
CA PHE A 16 -37.31 -29.97 26.25
C PHE A 16 -35.87 -29.45 26.09
N LEU A 17 -34.96 -29.82 26.99
CA LEU A 17 -33.54 -29.44 26.91
C LEU A 17 -32.72 -30.29 25.94
N ALA A 18 -33.22 -31.47 25.54
CA ALA A 18 -32.58 -32.32 24.53
C ALA A 18 -32.93 -31.92 23.08
N ALA A 19 -34.04 -31.19 22.87
CA ALA A 19 -34.43 -30.70 21.55
C ALA A 19 -33.71 -29.39 21.15
N LEU A 20 -33.21 -28.62 22.12
CA LEU A 20 -32.50 -27.35 21.85
C LEU A 20 -31.02 -27.55 21.47
N SER A 21 -30.44 -28.71 21.76
CA SER A 21 -29.05 -29.03 21.44
C SER A 21 -28.86 -29.63 20.04
N LEU A 22 -29.92 -30.07 19.36
CA LEU A 22 -29.83 -30.61 17.99
C LEU A 22 -30.03 -29.56 16.89
N ALA A 23 -30.65 -28.41 17.20
CA ALA A 23 -30.74 -27.27 16.27
C ALA A 23 -29.44 -26.43 16.22
N ALA A 24 -28.57 -26.55 17.23
CA ALA A 24 -27.28 -25.84 17.27
C ALA A 24 -26.15 -26.57 16.52
N ALA A 25 -26.35 -27.83 16.12
CA ALA A 25 -25.33 -28.63 15.43
C ALA A 25 -25.32 -28.45 13.90
N LEU A 26 -26.33 -27.78 13.32
CA LEU A 26 -26.43 -27.53 11.86
C LEU A 26 -26.01 -26.11 11.45
N ALA A 27 -25.61 -25.25 12.38
CA ALA A 27 -25.23 -23.86 12.09
C ALA A 27 -23.73 -23.65 11.81
N SER A 28 -22.90 -24.69 11.94
CA SER A 28 -21.44 -24.52 11.96
C SER A 28 -20.73 -25.33 10.87
N ALA A 29 -20.90 -24.94 9.61
CA ALA A 29 -19.92 -25.17 8.55
C ALA A 29 -20.29 -24.44 7.24
N HIS A 30 -20.60 -23.15 7.29
CA HIS A 30 -20.24 -22.33 6.13
C HIS A 30 -18.73 -22.14 6.19
N ALA A 31 -18.01 -23.16 5.72
CA ALA A 31 -16.60 -23.03 5.37
C ALA A 31 -16.54 -21.86 4.39
N SER A 32 -16.15 -20.69 4.89
CA SER A 32 -15.82 -19.56 4.03
C SER A 32 -14.78 -20.09 3.08
N ALA A 33 -15.14 -20.22 1.80
CA ALA A 33 -14.20 -20.60 0.76
C ALA A 33 -12.94 -19.76 0.97
N PRO A 34 -11.73 -20.36 0.91
CA PRO A 34 -10.49 -19.64 1.17
C PRO A 34 -10.50 -18.38 0.31
N ARG A 35 -10.56 -17.22 0.98
CA ARG A 35 -10.61 -15.93 0.31
C ARG A 35 -9.35 -15.86 -0.56
N PRO A 36 -9.48 -15.58 -1.87
CA PRO A 36 -8.30 -15.46 -2.71
C PRO A 36 -7.32 -14.47 -2.07
N PRO A 37 -6.00 -14.75 -2.12
CA PRO A 37 -5.01 -13.87 -1.52
C PRO A 37 -5.15 -12.47 -2.10
N ASP A 38 -5.36 -11.51 -1.21
CA ASP A 38 -5.47 -10.09 -1.50
C ASP A 38 -4.04 -9.53 -1.61
N TYR A 39 -3.62 -9.10 -2.80
CA TYR A 39 -2.29 -8.51 -2.98
C TYR A 39 -2.39 -6.99 -3.04
N ILE A 40 -1.54 -6.30 -2.27
CA ILE A 40 -1.40 -4.85 -2.36
C ILE A 40 -0.47 -4.52 -3.53
N VAL A 41 -0.91 -3.65 -4.43
CA VAL A 41 -0.07 -3.11 -5.50
C VAL A 41 0.76 -1.97 -4.90
N THR A 42 2.02 -2.25 -4.56
CA THR A 42 2.88 -1.25 -3.91
C THR A 42 3.12 -0.03 -4.80
N GLY A 43 2.91 1.16 -4.25
CA GLY A 43 2.98 2.44 -4.97
C GLY A 43 1.66 2.88 -5.58
N ASP A 44 0.61 2.06 -5.56
CA ASP A 44 -0.72 2.44 -6.05
C ASP A 44 -1.67 2.70 -4.88
N LEU A 45 -2.43 3.78 -4.98
CA LEU A 45 -3.38 4.21 -3.96
C LEU A 45 -4.67 4.74 -4.60
N ILE A 46 -5.79 4.45 -3.96
CA ILE A 46 -7.11 4.96 -4.31
C ILE A 46 -7.45 6.06 -3.32
N VAL A 47 -7.81 7.24 -3.82
CA VAL A 47 -8.14 8.41 -3.00
C VAL A 47 -9.51 8.93 -3.41
N LYS A 48 -10.38 9.12 -2.41
CA LYS A 48 -11.63 9.84 -2.57
C LYS A 48 -11.53 11.19 -1.87
N PHE A 49 -11.76 12.25 -2.62
CA PHE A 49 -11.83 13.60 -2.08
C PHE A 49 -13.27 13.97 -1.76
N ARG A 50 -13.46 14.87 -0.80
CA ARG A 50 -14.78 15.41 -0.48
C ARG A 50 -15.32 16.20 -1.67
N ASP A 51 -16.62 16.08 -1.93
CA ASP A 51 -17.28 16.77 -3.05
C ASP A 51 -17.16 18.31 -2.98
N THR A 52 -16.97 18.87 -1.77
CA THR A 52 -16.80 20.31 -1.57
C THR A 52 -15.39 20.81 -1.93
N SER A 53 -14.41 19.91 -2.03
CA SER A 53 -13.02 20.25 -2.34
C SER A 53 -12.82 20.50 -3.84
N GLU A 54 -11.81 21.31 -4.18
CA GLU A 54 -11.44 21.55 -5.59
C GLU A 54 -11.01 20.26 -6.30
N SER A 55 -10.26 19.39 -5.60
CA SER A 55 -9.88 18.06 -6.11
C SER A 55 -11.11 17.18 -6.38
N GLY A 56 -12.08 17.16 -5.45
CA GLY A 56 -13.32 16.41 -5.61
C GLY A 56 -14.15 16.87 -6.81
N LYS A 57 -14.32 18.18 -6.97
CA LYS A 57 -15.02 18.77 -8.14
C LYS A 57 -14.31 18.44 -9.45
N ALA A 58 -12.97 18.50 -9.48
CA ALA A 58 -12.19 18.17 -10.66
C ALA A 58 -12.37 16.69 -11.07
N LEU A 59 -12.34 15.77 -10.11
CA LEU A 59 -12.55 14.34 -10.37
C LEU A 59 -13.99 14.02 -10.75
N ALA A 60 -14.99 14.69 -10.15
CA ALA A 60 -16.39 14.55 -10.51
C ALA A 60 -16.63 14.90 -11.98
N ALA A 61 -16.09 16.04 -12.45
CA ALA A 61 -16.23 16.46 -13.85
C ALA A 61 -15.60 15.47 -14.84
N VAL A 62 -14.53 14.77 -14.45
CA VAL A 62 -13.93 13.70 -15.27
C VAL A 62 -14.80 12.43 -15.24
N ALA A 63 -15.26 12.01 -14.07
CA ALA A 63 -16.08 10.80 -13.91
C ALA A 63 -17.42 10.90 -14.66
N GLU A 64 -17.98 12.10 -14.75
CA GLU A 64 -19.23 12.40 -15.49
C GLU A 64 -19.01 12.58 -16.99
N GLY A 65 -17.76 12.51 -17.47
CA GLY A 65 -17.41 12.72 -18.88
C GLY A 65 -17.49 14.18 -19.34
N ALA A 66 -17.74 15.13 -18.43
CA ALA A 66 -17.77 16.56 -18.73
C ALA A 66 -16.38 17.14 -19.04
N ARG A 67 -15.30 16.48 -18.59
CA ARG A 67 -13.91 16.84 -18.88
C ARG A 67 -13.03 15.64 -19.16
N ALA A 68 -11.97 15.86 -19.94
CA ALA A 68 -10.96 14.84 -20.19
C ALA A 68 -10.08 14.58 -18.96
N MET A 69 -9.59 13.35 -18.79
CA MET A 69 -8.74 12.94 -17.66
C MET A 69 -7.52 13.86 -17.45
N GLY A 70 -6.91 14.38 -18.53
CA GLY A 70 -5.77 15.28 -18.45
C GLY A 70 -6.03 16.56 -17.65
N THR A 71 -7.29 17.01 -17.53
CA THR A 71 -7.63 18.19 -16.72
C THR A 71 -7.53 17.95 -15.22
N ALA A 72 -7.54 16.68 -14.79
CA ALA A 72 -7.37 16.30 -13.39
C ALA A 72 -5.91 15.95 -13.03
N ALA A 73 -4.97 16.05 -13.98
CA ALA A 73 -3.55 15.79 -13.72
C ALA A 73 -2.96 16.73 -12.65
N SER A 74 -3.51 17.94 -12.51
CA SER A 74 -3.13 18.90 -11.47
C SER A 74 -3.35 18.38 -10.05
N VAL A 75 -4.31 17.47 -9.83
CA VAL A 75 -4.53 16.83 -8.53
C VAL A 75 -3.30 16.03 -8.12
N ALA A 76 -2.82 15.15 -9.02
CA ALA A 76 -1.62 14.36 -8.77
C ALA A 76 -0.37 15.25 -8.66
N ALA A 77 -0.26 16.30 -9.48
CA ALA A 77 0.86 17.24 -9.42
C ALA A 77 0.90 18.02 -8.08
N GLY A 78 -0.26 18.46 -7.58
CA GLY A 78 -0.38 19.14 -6.28
C GLY A 78 0.08 18.25 -5.13
N LEU A 79 -0.43 17.02 -5.06
CA LEU A 79 0.01 16.03 -4.07
C LEU A 79 1.49 15.69 -4.23
N SER A 80 2.01 15.64 -5.45
CA SER A 80 3.43 15.37 -5.71
C SER A 80 4.33 16.46 -5.13
N GLY A 81 3.94 17.72 -5.33
CA GLY A 81 4.66 18.86 -4.78
C GLY A 81 4.61 18.90 -3.25
N GLU A 82 3.45 18.59 -2.67
CA GLU A 82 3.27 18.58 -1.21
C GLU A 82 4.09 17.50 -0.51
N TYR A 83 4.07 16.28 -1.03
CA TYR A 83 4.74 15.15 -0.39
C TYR A 83 6.17 14.90 -0.88
N GLY A 84 6.61 15.58 -1.94
CA GLY A 84 7.92 15.35 -2.56
C GLY A 84 8.06 13.97 -3.19
N ILE A 85 6.93 13.32 -3.51
CA ILE A 85 6.86 12.00 -4.16
C ILE A 85 6.21 12.20 -5.52
N PRO A 86 6.82 11.76 -6.64
CA PRO A 86 6.20 11.91 -7.94
C PRO A 86 5.00 10.96 -8.05
N LEU A 87 3.81 11.52 -8.14
CA LEU A 87 2.54 10.83 -8.29
C LEU A 87 1.95 11.12 -9.67
N THR A 88 1.27 10.12 -10.22
CA THR A 88 0.54 10.21 -11.49
C THR A 88 -0.90 9.79 -11.30
N LEU A 89 -1.81 10.49 -11.97
CA LEU A 89 -3.21 10.08 -12.04
C LEU A 89 -3.34 9.02 -13.13
N VAL A 90 -3.65 7.79 -12.73
CA VAL A 90 -3.79 6.65 -13.65
C VAL A 90 -5.19 6.60 -14.24
N ARG A 91 -6.21 6.78 -13.40
CA ARG A 91 -7.62 6.83 -13.83
C ARG A 91 -8.48 7.49 -12.77
N VAL A 92 -9.70 7.86 -13.18
CA VAL A 92 -10.80 8.23 -12.28
C VAL A 92 -11.86 7.15 -12.36
N THR A 93 -12.35 6.66 -11.22
CA THR A 93 -13.42 5.65 -11.15
C THR A 93 -14.80 6.30 -11.27
N SER A 94 -15.83 5.50 -11.58
CA SER A 94 -17.22 5.96 -11.54
C SER A 94 -17.67 6.44 -10.15
N GLY A 95 -17.01 5.96 -9.09
CA GLY A 95 -17.19 6.42 -7.71
C GLY A 95 -16.52 7.77 -7.39
N ARG A 96 -15.98 8.46 -8.41
CA ARG A 96 -15.20 9.71 -8.32
C ARG A 96 -13.89 9.57 -7.53
N GLU A 97 -13.31 8.37 -7.53
CA GLU A 97 -12.04 8.13 -6.87
C GLU A 97 -10.89 8.32 -7.86
N ALA A 98 -9.79 8.89 -7.39
CA ALA A 98 -8.54 8.91 -8.12
C ALA A 98 -7.75 7.63 -7.83
N LEU A 99 -7.39 6.88 -8.88
CA LEU A 99 -6.29 5.92 -8.78
C LEU A 99 -4.99 6.67 -9.07
N LEU A 100 -4.16 6.80 -8.04
CA LEU A 100 -2.84 7.42 -8.14
C LEU A 100 -1.76 6.33 -8.08
N SER A 101 -0.69 6.53 -8.84
CA SER A 101 0.49 5.67 -8.82
C SER A 101 1.76 6.48 -8.63
N VAL A 102 2.65 5.99 -7.77
CA VAL A 102 4.00 6.54 -7.63
C VAL A 102 4.76 6.29 -8.93
N ASP A 103 5.20 7.36 -9.60
CA ASP A 103 6.08 7.26 -10.75
C ASP A 103 7.47 6.85 -10.27
N ARG A 104 7.68 5.53 -10.21
CA ARG A 104 8.94 4.90 -9.80
C ARG A 104 10.11 5.34 -10.66
N ARG A 105 9.89 5.61 -11.95
CA ARG A 105 10.95 6.04 -12.85
C ARG A 105 11.41 7.46 -12.49
N ALA A 106 10.47 8.38 -12.33
CA ALA A 106 10.78 9.74 -11.89
C ALA A 106 11.39 9.74 -10.48
N LEU A 107 10.90 8.88 -9.58
CA LEU A 107 11.39 8.76 -8.22
C LEU A 107 12.85 8.31 -8.18
N LEU A 108 13.19 7.22 -8.88
CA LEU A 108 14.55 6.69 -8.94
C LEU A 108 15.49 7.62 -9.71
N ALA A 109 15.02 8.27 -10.77
CA ALA A 109 15.80 9.28 -11.48
C ALA A 109 16.15 10.47 -10.57
N GLY A 110 15.18 10.97 -9.79
CA GLY A 110 15.40 12.03 -8.81
C GLY A 110 16.37 11.61 -7.71
N LEU A 111 16.23 10.40 -7.16
CA LEU A 111 17.15 9.87 -6.16
C LEU A 111 18.58 9.72 -6.72
N ALA A 112 18.73 9.15 -7.92
CA ALA A 112 20.02 9.01 -8.58
C ALA A 112 20.66 10.37 -8.86
N GLN A 113 19.87 11.37 -9.28
CA GLN A 113 20.37 12.73 -9.50
C GLN A 113 20.88 13.37 -8.20
N ARG A 114 20.16 13.21 -7.08
CA ARG A 114 20.62 13.67 -5.77
C ARG A 114 21.90 12.95 -5.34
N ALA A 115 21.95 11.62 -5.47
CA ALA A 115 23.13 10.83 -5.14
C ALA A 115 24.37 11.27 -5.93
N ARG A 116 24.24 11.55 -7.24
CA ARG A 116 25.36 12.03 -8.08
C ARG A 116 25.92 13.38 -7.67
N ARG A 117 25.18 14.19 -6.91
CA ARG A 117 25.67 15.49 -6.40
C ARG A 117 26.53 15.33 -5.15
N GLU A 118 26.51 14.15 -4.54
CA GLU A 118 27.24 13.89 -3.31
C GLU A 118 28.72 13.57 -3.59
N PRO A 119 29.69 14.19 -2.90
CA PRO A 119 31.12 14.05 -3.22
C PRO A 119 31.66 12.63 -3.15
N ILE A 120 31.09 11.78 -2.30
CA ILE A 120 31.51 10.38 -2.09
C ILE A 120 30.98 9.43 -3.17
N VAL A 121 29.99 9.86 -3.95
CA VAL A 121 29.39 9.06 -5.02
C VAL A 121 30.18 9.25 -6.32
N LYS A 122 30.61 8.15 -6.93
CA LYS A 122 31.25 8.12 -8.25
C LYS A 122 30.20 8.03 -9.36
N ALA A 123 29.23 7.14 -9.21
CA ALA A 123 28.13 6.96 -10.14
C ALA A 123 26.87 6.52 -9.39
N ALA A 124 25.70 6.85 -9.94
CA ALA A 124 24.42 6.36 -9.43
C ALA A 124 23.51 6.03 -10.61
N THR A 125 22.97 4.82 -10.64
CA THR A 125 22.20 4.30 -11.79
C THR A 125 20.89 3.69 -11.28
N PRO A 126 19.72 4.20 -11.70
CA PRO A 126 18.43 3.57 -11.40
C PRO A 126 18.42 2.12 -11.87
N GLU A 127 18.08 1.18 -10.99
CA GLU A 127 17.86 -0.19 -11.41
C GLU A 127 16.44 -0.32 -11.99
N THR A 128 16.35 -0.97 -13.14
CA THR A 128 15.05 -1.31 -13.71
C THR A 128 14.62 -2.64 -13.08
N PRO A 129 13.52 -2.68 -12.32
CA PRO A 129 13.07 -3.93 -11.74
C PRO A 129 12.73 -4.93 -12.84
N PRO A 130 12.88 -6.25 -12.59
CA PRO A 130 12.42 -7.27 -13.51
C PRO A 130 10.93 -7.09 -13.80
N ARG A 131 10.50 -7.37 -15.03
CA ARG A 131 9.08 -7.28 -15.41
C ARG A 131 8.30 -8.41 -14.74
N THR A 132 7.72 -8.12 -13.60
CA THR A 132 6.83 -9.00 -12.84
C THR A 132 5.37 -8.57 -12.99
N VAL A 133 4.43 -9.46 -12.66
CA VAL A 133 2.99 -9.16 -12.70
C VAL A 133 2.61 -8.06 -11.71
N LEU A 134 3.29 -8.02 -10.55
CA LEU A 134 3.15 -6.96 -9.56
C LEU A 134 4.42 -6.11 -9.49
N PRO A 135 4.30 -4.79 -9.24
CA PRO A 135 5.45 -3.95 -8.98
C PRO A 135 6.27 -4.45 -7.77
N SER A 136 7.60 -4.37 -7.87
CA SER A 136 8.52 -4.73 -6.77
C SER A 136 8.24 -3.90 -5.50
N GLU A 137 8.27 -4.51 -4.33
CA GLU A 137 8.15 -3.78 -3.05
C GLU A 137 9.37 -2.89 -2.76
N LEU A 138 10.49 -3.15 -3.44
CA LEU A 138 11.71 -2.39 -3.32
C LEU A 138 12.05 -1.69 -4.64
N ALA A 139 12.30 -0.38 -4.57
CA ALA A 139 12.81 0.41 -5.69
C ALA A 139 14.26 0.82 -5.39
N THR A 140 15.21 0.48 -6.28
CA THR A 140 16.65 0.62 -6.00
C THR A 140 17.38 1.50 -7.01
N VAL A 141 18.38 2.22 -6.50
CA VAL A 141 19.43 2.89 -7.30
C VAL A 141 20.75 2.24 -6.93
N ARG A 142 21.47 1.70 -7.92
CA ARG A 142 22.84 1.23 -7.73
C ARG A 142 23.78 2.41 -7.56
N VAL A 143 24.61 2.39 -6.53
CA VAL A 143 25.56 3.46 -6.21
C VAL A 143 26.97 2.92 -6.24
N GLU A 144 27.82 3.51 -7.06
CA GLU A 144 29.26 3.33 -7.00
C GLU A 144 29.86 4.41 -6.12
N LEU A 145 30.58 4.01 -5.08
CA LEU A 145 31.27 4.92 -4.18
C LEU A 145 32.72 5.12 -4.67
N LYS A 146 33.28 6.30 -4.40
CA LYS A 146 34.72 6.53 -4.61
C LYS A 146 35.53 5.65 -3.65
N PRO A 147 36.78 5.30 -3.99
CA PRO A 147 37.61 4.37 -3.20
C PRO A 147 38.01 4.84 -1.78
N SER A 148 37.40 5.89 -1.24
CA SER A 148 37.40 6.15 0.20
C SER A 148 36.60 5.07 0.90
N VAL A 149 37.14 4.46 1.96
CA VAL A 149 36.44 3.47 2.79
C VAL A 149 35.26 4.17 3.47
N ALA A 150 34.09 4.14 2.83
CA ALA A 150 32.87 4.67 3.42
C ALA A 150 32.46 3.74 4.57
N THR A 151 32.51 4.25 5.80
CA THR A 151 32.01 3.55 6.98
C THR A 151 30.48 3.42 6.92
N ALA A 152 29.93 2.45 7.67
CA ALA A 152 28.47 2.31 7.78
C ALA A 152 27.77 3.60 8.27
N ALA A 153 28.44 4.37 9.14
CA ALA A 153 27.94 5.65 9.64
C ALA A 153 27.88 6.71 8.53
N GLU A 154 28.88 6.78 7.65
CA GLU A 154 28.90 7.70 6.52
C GLU A 154 27.82 7.34 5.48
N LEU A 155 27.60 6.05 5.24
CA LEU A 155 26.51 5.59 4.38
C LEU A 155 25.14 5.92 4.96
N ALA A 156 24.93 5.73 6.26
CA ALA A 156 23.69 6.12 6.93
C ALA A 156 23.48 7.64 6.86
N ALA A 157 24.54 8.44 7.08
CA ALA A 157 24.48 9.89 6.96
C ALA A 157 24.16 10.34 5.53
N LEU A 158 24.74 9.68 4.52
CA LEU A 158 24.43 9.91 3.12
C LEU A 158 22.98 9.58 2.79
N ALA A 159 22.48 8.43 3.22
CA ALA A 159 21.07 8.05 3.03
C ALA A 159 20.12 9.09 3.63
N ASN A 160 20.43 9.61 4.82
CA ASN A 160 19.66 10.68 5.45
C ASN A 160 19.72 12.01 4.67
N LYS A 161 20.89 12.38 4.11
CA LYS A 161 21.01 13.57 3.24
C LYS A 161 20.21 13.44 1.94
N LEU A 162 20.09 12.21 1.43
CA LEU A 162 19.34 11.92 0.20
C LEU A 162 17.83 11.77 0.42
N ALA A 163 17.38 11.77 1.67
CA ALA A 163 15.97 11.82 2.02
C ALA A 163 15.32 13.10 1.49
N SER A 164 14.03 13.01 1.14
CA SER A 164 13.27 14.14 0.59
C SER A 164 11.92 14.22 1.30
N GLY A 165 11.70 15.31 2.02
CA GLY A 165 10.55 15.42 2.92
C GLY A 165 10.54 14.33 4.00
N ASP A 166 9.38 14.14 4.61
CA ASP A 166 9.24 13.18 5.72
C ASP A 166 9.12 11.73 5.24
N LEU A 167 8.61 11.53 4.03
CA LEU A 167 8.18 10.24 3.52
C LEU A 167 9.28 9.49 2.75
N LEU A 168 10.10 10.21 1.98
CA LEU A 168 11.12 9.56 1.17
C LEU A 168 12.40 9.36 1.97
N ARG A 169 12.55 8.18 2.57
CA ARG A 169 13.72 7.81 3.38
C ARG A 169 14.47 6.62 2.76
N PRO A 170 15.40 6.85 1.81
CA PRO A 170 16.17 5.78 1.22
C PRO A 170 17.11 5.15 2.26
N LYS A 171 17.44 3.87 2.07
CA LYS A 171 18.40 3.15 2.92
C LYS A 171 19.44 2.45 2.05
N PHE A 172 20.67 2.35 2.57
CA PHE A 172 21.67 1.51 1.93
C PHE A 172 21.39 0.03 2.17
N LEU A 173 21.48 -0.73 1.09
CA LEU A 173 21.39 -2.18 1.04
C LEU A 173 22.61 -2.68 0.26
N THR A 174 22.93 -3.96 0.41
CA THR A 174 23.99 -4.60 -0.37
C THR A 174 23.37 -5.69 -1.22
N ASP A 175 23.68 -5.72 -2.51
CA ASP A 175 23.24 -6.80 -3.38
C ASP A 175 24.10 -8.07 -3.19
N ALA A 176 23.69 -9.17 -3.84
CA ALA A 176 24.41 -10.45 -3.75
C ALA A 176 25.85 -10.40 -4.29
N SER A 177 26.18 -9.39 -5.10
CA SER A 177 27.53 -9.16 -5.64
C SER A 177 28.38 -8.24 -4.76
N GLY A 178 27.84 -7.76 -3.64
CA GLY A 178 28.51 -6.80 -2.76
C GLY A 178 28.34 -5.34 -3.19
N ALA A 179 27.52 -5.04 -4.21
CA ALA A 179 27.31 -3.68 -4.68
C ALA A 179 26.38 -2.90 -3.73
N ALA A 180 26.66 -1.62 -3.54
CA ALA A 180 25.84 -0.74 -2.73
C ALA A 180 24.59 -0.28 -3.50
N LEU A 181 23.42 -0.50 -2.90
CA LEU A 181 22.12 -0.08 -3.41
C LEU A 181 21.48 0.93 -2.47
N LEU A 182 20.93 2.02 -3.00
CA LEU A 182 19.99 2.87 -2.28
C LEU A 182 18.57 2.36 -2.56
N GLY A 183 17.96 1.74 -1.57
CA GLY A 183 16.61 1.19 -1.64
C GLY A 183 15.56 2.10 -1.01
N ILE A 184 14.39 2.15 -1.64
CA ILE A 184 13.15 2.72 -1.10
C ILE A 184 12.16 1.58 -0.89
N ASP A 185 11.68 1.44 0.35
CA ASP A 185 10.57 0.56 0.69
C ASP A 185 9.26 1.17 0.18
N MET A 186 8.74 0.62 -0.93
CA MET A 186 7.53 1.10 -1.58
C MET A 186 6.27 0.73 -0.79
N ALA A 187 6.28 -0.38 -0.05
CA ALA A 187 5.15 -0.77 0.79
C ALA A 187 5.01 0.23 1.95
N GLY A 188 6.12 0.48 2.67
CA GLY A 188 6.18 1.49 3.72
C GLY A 188 5.82 2.89 3.22
N LEU A 189 6.34 3.29 2.05
CA LEU A 189 5.98 4.57 1.42
C LEU A 189 4.48 4.68 1.12
N THR A 190 3.87 3.61 0.60
CA THR A 190 2.43 3.59 0.26
C THR A 190 1.58 3.76 1.52
N LEU A 191 1.92 3.04 2.60
CA LEU A 191 1.22 3.16 3.88
C LEU A 191 1.34 4.56 4.47
N ALA A 192 2.55 5.15 4.43
CA ALA A 192 2.77 6.49 4.95
C ALA A 192 2.03 7.56 4.11
N LEU A 193 1.95 7.41 2.79
CA LEU A 193 1.12 8.28 1.93
C LEU A 193 -0.37 8.18 2.30
N ILE A 194 -0.88 6.95 2.51
CA ILE A 194 -2.28 6.73 2.91
C ILE A 194 -2.58 7.42 4.24
N GLU A 195 -1.69 7.26 5.23
CA GLU A 195 -1.83 7.92 6.54
C GLU A 195 -1.89 9.45 6.40
N ARG A 196 -0.95 10.03 5.64
CA ARG A 196 -0.91 11.49 5.43
C ARG A 196 -2.12 12.00 4.66
N LEU A 197 -2.58 11.26 3.64
CA LEU A 197 -3.77 11.63 2.86
C LEU A 197 -5.03 11.57 3.71
N ASN A 198 -5.21 10.53 4.54
CA ASN A 198 -6.35 10.40 5.44
C ASN A 198 -6.39 11.51 6.52
N ALA A 199 -5.25 12.10 6.87
CA ALA A 199 -5.18 13.22 7.79
C ALA A 199 -5.62 14.56 7.17
N ARG A 200 -5.78 14.65 5.84
CA ARG A 200 -6.19 15.89 5.17
C ARG A 200 -7.68 16.16 5.35
N SER A 201 -8.05 17.44 5.45
CA SER A 201 -9.45 17.85 5.58
C SER A 201 -10.27 17.68 4.30
N ASP A 202 -9.62 17.73 3.13
CA ASP A 202 -10.26 17.62 1.81
C ASP A 202 -10.41 16.17 1.30
N VAL A 203 -9.85 15.19 2.03
CA VAL A 203 -9.94 13.76 1.72
C VAL A 203 -11.05 13.12 2.55
N GLU A 204 -11.84 12.26 1.90
CA GLU A 204 -12.84 11.41 2.54
C GLU A 204 -12.19 10.10 3.00
N TYR A 205 -11.45 9.44 2.10
CA TYR A 205 -10.56 8.34 2.44
C TYR A 205 -9.42 8.16 1.42
N ALA A 206 -8.37 7.50 1.86
CA ALA A 206 -7.31 6.92 1.04
C ALA A 206 -7.07 5.47 1.44
N GLN A 207 -6.85 4.61 0.46
CA GLN A 207 -6.57 3.18 0.67
C GLN A 207 -5.58 2.63 -0.36
N ALA A 208 -4.94 1.51 -0.02
CA ALA A 208 -4.06 0.82 -0.95
C ALA A 208 -4.87 0.17 -2.09
N ASN A 209 -4.33 0.20 -3.30
CA ASN A 209 -4.92 -0.56 -4.40
C ASN A 209 -4.69 -2.06 -4.18
N ARG A 210 -5.77 -2.85 -4.21
CA ARG A 210 -5.71 -4.30 -4.01
C ARG A 210 -6.18 -5.02 -5.27
N VAL A 211 -5.44 -6.05 -5.65
CA VAL A 211 -5.82 -6.95 -6.74
C VAL A 211 -6.14 -8.32 -6.20
N LEU A 212 -7.35 -8.80 -6.52
CA LEU A 212 -7.78 -10.16 -6.26
C LEU A 212 -7.20 -11.06 -7.35
N ARG A 213 -6.42 -12.08 -6.96
CA ARG A 213 -6.00 -13.12 -7.89
C ARG A 213 -7.00 -14.26 -7.82
N ALA A 214 -7.58 -14.66 -8.95
CA ALA A 214 -8.32 -15.91 -9.01
C ALA A 214 -7.39 -17.06 -8.60
N ILE A 215 -7.87 -17.95 -7.73
CA ILE A 215 -7.19 -19.21 -7.45
C ILE A 215 -7.33 -20.04 -8.72
N ASP A 216 -6.22 -20.27 -9.43
CA ASP A 216 -6.16 -21.17 -10.58
C ASP A 216 -6.50 -22.61 -10.11
N ASN A 217 -7.78 -22.94 -10.05
CA ASN A 217 -8.25 -24.32 -9.91
C ASN A 217 -8.39 -24.91 -11.32
N ALA A 218 -7.29 -25.34 -11.92
CA ALA A 218 -7.35 -26.29 -13.03
C ALA A 218 -6.10 -27.19 -13.01
N PRO A 219 -6.25 -28.52 -12.83
CA PRO A 219 -5.17 -29.44 -13.15
C PRO A 219 -4.87 -29.32 -14.65
N ARG A 220 -3.61 -29.06 -14.99
CA ARG A 220 -3.13 -29.22 -16.35
C ARG A 220 -3.02 -30.72 -16.61
N ASN A 221 -3.94 -31.26 -17.40
CA ASN A 221 -3.79 -32.58 -18.03
C ASN A 221 -2.79 -32.48 -19.19
#